data_AF-A0AAW5Z946-F1
#
_entry.id   AF-A0AAW5Z946-F1
#
_cell.length_a   1.000
_cell.length_b   1.000
_cell.length_c   1.000
_cell.angle_alpha   90.00
_cell.angle_beta   90.00
_cell.angle_gamma   90.00
#
_symmetry.space_group_name_H-M   'P 1'
#
loop_
_entity.id
_entity.type
_entity.pdbx_description
1 polymer ?
#
loop_
_entity_poly.entity_id
_entity_poly.type
_entity_poly.pdbx_seq_one_letter_code
_entity_poly.pdbx_strand_id
1 'polypeptide(L)'
;HPMLEGILLSECERLRQRSLANKLISLFRQFGGTELRLKLVWLCWLDLMTGNSLDDWTENLKRKSEKELGEWIIDRQKQNAALTDLMDQYVLLAYRTTVDGNRN
;
A
#
# COMPACT_ATOMS: atom_id res chain seq x y z
N HIS A 1 -2.64 5.53 -8.27
CA HIS A 1 -2.91 6.98 -8.07
C HIS A 1 -1.77 7.57 -7.26
N PRO A 2 -0.82 8.31 -7.86
CA PRO A 2 0.38 8.82 -7.17
C PRO A 2 0.07 9.75 -5.98
N MET A 3 -1.16 10.26 -5.89
CA MET A 3 -1.61 11.12 -4.80
C MET A 3 -1.65 10.41 -3.43
N LEU A 4 -2.05 9.13 -3.36
CA LEU A 4 -2.17 8.41 -2.08
C LEU A 4 -0.79 8.08 -1.47
N GLU A 5 0.20 7.83 -2.33
CA GLU A 5 1.60 7.64 -1.93
C GLU A 5 2.15 8.94 -1.29
N GLY A 6 1.93 10.09 -1.94
CA GLY A 6 2.36 11.38 -1.41
C GLY A 6 1.72 11.73 -0.07
N ILE A 7 0.43 11.44 0.10
CA ILE A 7 -0.27 11.67 1.37
C ILE A 7 0.29 10.72 2.46
N LEU A 8 0.49 9.43 2.15
CA LEU A 8 1.09 8.47 3.09
C LEU A 8 2.46 8.94 3.59
N LEU A 9 3.34 9.38 2.68
CA LEU A 9 4.68 9.85 3.04
C LEU A 9 4.62 11.13 3.88
N SER A 10 3.70 12.04 3.56
CA SER A 10 3.48 13.27 4.33
C SER A 10 3.01 12.96 5.76
N GLU A 11 2.12 11.99 5.91
CA GLU A 11 1.67 11.52 7.22
C GLU A 11 2.76 10.81 8.02
N CYS A 12 3.62 10.02 7.36
CA CYS A 12 4.80 9.44 8.00
C CYS A 12 5.72 10.53 8.58
N GLU A 13 5.96 11.61 7.83
CA GLU A 13 6.73 12.77 8.33
C GLU A 13 6.02 13.49 9.48
N ARG A 14 4.70 13.71 9.38
CA ARG A 14 3.89 14.32 10.46
C ARG A 14 3.97 13.51 11.76
N LEU A 15 3.95 12.19 11.66
CA LEU A 15 4.08 11.26 12.79
C LEU A 15 5.53 11.02 13.23
N ARG A 16 6.51 11.73 12.63
CA ARG A 16 7.95 11.58 12.87
C ARG A 16 8.50 10.17 12.56
N GLN A 17 7.80 9.40 11.72
CA GLN A 17 8.18 8.07 11.24
C GLN A 17 9.08 8.15 9.99
N ARG A 18 10.20 8.87 10.10
CA ARG A 18 11.12 9.12 8.96
C ARG A 18 11.77 7.85 8.41
N SER A 19 12.05 6.88 9.28
CA SER A 19 12.62 5.59 8.87
C SER A 19 11.64 4.85 7.96
N LEU A 20 10.36 4.82 8.32
CA LEU A 20 9.30 4.22 7.52
C LEU A 20 9.15 4.93 6.16
N ALA A 21 9.08 6.26 6.14
CA ALA A 21 8.96 7.03 4.90
C ALA A 21 10.08 6.70 3.89
N ASN A 22 11.33 6.67 4.37
CA ASN A 22 12.49 6.32 3.53
C ASN A 22 12.43 4.88 3.00
N LYS A 23 11.93 3.95 3.82
CA LYS A 23 11.81 2.53 3.44
C LYS A 23 10.68 2.32 2.42
N LEU A 24 9.56 3.01 2.59
CA LEU A 24 8.47 3.03 1.61
C LEU A 24 8.93 3.57 0.26
N ILE A 25 9.66 4.69 0.23
CA ILE A 25 10.23 5.24 -1.01
C ILE A 25 11.14 4.20 -1.69
N SER A 26 11.98 3.48 -0.92
CA SER A 26 12.81 2.41 -1.46
C SER A 26 11.99 1.25 -2.01
N LEU A 27 10.92 0.84 -1.33
CA LEU A 27 10.04 -0.25 -1.73
C LEU A 27 9.26 0.10 -3.00
N PHE A 28 8.68 1.29 -3.08
CA PHE A 28 7.96 1.74 -4.26
C PHE A 28 8.87 1.84 -5.48
N ARG A 29 10.13 2.28 -5.30
CA ARG A 29 11.13 2.26 -6.38
C ARG A 29 11.47 0.84 -6.83
N GLN A 30 11.59 -0.10 -5.90
CA GLN A 30 11.92 -1.50 -6.20
C GLN A 30 10.79 -2.23 -6.93
N PHE A 31 9.54 -2.01 -6.51
CA PHE A 31 8.37 -2.67 -7.08
C PHE A 31 7.59 -1.69 -7.95
N GLY A 32 7.84 -1.73 -9.27
CA GLY A 32 7.28 -0.79 -10.25
C GLY A 32 5.80 -0.96 -10.58
N GLY A 33 5.20 -2.10 -10.23
CA GLY A 33 3.83 -2.43 -10.60
C GLY A 33 2.80 -1.54 -9.90
N THR A 34 1.93 -0.89 -10.67
CA THR A 34 0.87 0.01 -10.17
C THR A 34 -0.04 -0.67 -9.14
N GLU A 35 -0.39 -1.93 -9.37
CA GLU A 35 -1.25 -2.71 -8.46
C GLU A 35 -0.54 -3.01 -7.14
N LEU A 36 0.71 -3.49 -7.20
CA LEU A 36 1.46 -3.89 -6.02
C LEU A 36 1.76 -2.67 -5.13
N ARG A 37 2.11 -1.54 -5.74
CA ARG A 37 2.27 -0.25 -5.03
C ARG A 37 1.00 0.17 -4.30
N LEU A 38 -0.16 0.06 -4.93
CA LEU A 38 -1.44 0.42 -4.30
C LEU A 38 -1.74 -0.46 -3.08
N LYS A 39 -1.54 -1.77 -3.19
CA LYS A 39 -1.72 -2.71 -2.08
C LYS A 39 -0.77 -2.39 -0.91
N LEU A 40 0.49 -2.04 -1.21
CA LEU A 40 1.47 -1.64 -0.19
C LEU A 40 1.10 -0.31 0.48
N VAL A 41 0.75 0.73 -0.28
CA VAL A 41 0.32 2.02 0.28
C VAL A 41 -0.83 1.82 1.27
N TRP A 42 -1.82 1.01 0.89
CA TRP A 42 -2.96 0.76 1.74
C TRP A 42 -2.64 -0.05 3.00
N LEU A 43 -1.88 -1.16 2.87
CA LEU A 43 -1.49 -1.96 4.03
C LEU A 43 -0.68 -1.13 5.03
N CYS A 44 0.15 -0.21 4.54
CA CYS A 44 0.93 0.69 5.39
C CYS A 44 0.03 1.70 6.12
N TRP A 45 -0.94 2.28 5.42
CA TRP A 45 -1.97 3.13 6.03
C TRP A 45 -2.74 2.41 7.13
N LEU A 46 -3.13 1.16 6.88
CA LEU A 46 -3.81 0.34 7.87
C LEU A 46 -2.96 0.19 9.13
N ASP A 47 -1.70 -0.20 8.98
CA ASP A 47 -0.81 -0.40 10.13
C ASP A 47 -0.54 0.87 10.93
N LEU A 48 -0.43 2.01 10.25
CA LEU A 48 -0.32 3.32 10.89
C LEU A 48 -1.56 3.68 11.71
N MET A 49 -2.76 3.39 11.19
CA MET A 49 -4.03 3.73 11.85
C MET A 49 -4.38 2.78 13.00
N THR A 50 -4.00 1.51 12.91
CA THR A 50 -4.26 0.50 13.95
C THR A 50 -3.18 0.46 15.02
N GLY A 51 -2.04 1.13 14.80
CA GLY A 51 -0.88 1.07 15.69
C GLY A 51 -0.19 -0.31 15.67
N ASN A 52 -0.31 -1.05 14.57
CA ASN A 52 0.42 -2.30 14.39
C ASN A 52 1.93 -2.04 14.33
N SER A 53 2.72 -3.08 14.59
CA SER A 53 4.17 -2.99 14.43
C SER A 53 4.54 -2.66 12.98
N LEU A 54 5.48 -1.72 12.83
CA LEU A 54 6.03 -1.29 11.55
C LEU A 54 7.34 -2.01 11.20
N ASP A 55 7.78 -2.98 12.02
CA ASP A 55 9.07 -3.65 11.88
C ASP A 55 9.21 -4.33 10.51
N ASP A 56 8.13 -4.96 10.04
CA ASP A 56 8.08 -5.59 8.72
C ASP A 56 8.41 -4.58 7.61
N TRP A 57 7.81 -3.39 7.68
CA TRP A 57 8.03 -2.31 6.71
C TRP A 57 9.47 -1.79 6.73
N THR A 58 10.10 -1.72 7.90
CA THR A 58 11.43 -1.15 8.04
C THR A 58 12.57 -2.15 7.80
N GLU A 59 12.36 -3.44 8.09
CA GLU A 59 13.45 -4.43 8.11
C GLU A 59 13.25 -5.61 7.16
N ASN A 60 12.02 -6.11 7.00
CA ASN A 60 11.78 -7.41 6.36
C ASN A 60 11.36 -7.30 4.90
N LEU A 61 10.54 -6.31 4.53
CA LEU A 61 9.97 -6.22 3.18
C LEU A 61 11.01 -6.01 2.09
N LYS A 62 12.09 -5.25 2.36
CA LYS A 62 13.12 -4.96 1.34
C LYS A 62 13.91 -6.21 0.91
N ARG A 63 13.98 -7.23 1.78
CA ARG A 63 14.73 -8.48 1.51
C ARG A 63 13.92 -9.49 0.71
N LYS A 64 12.61 -9.28 0.56
CA LYS A 64 11.70 -10.18 -0.14
C LYS A 64 11.81 -9.98 -1.65
N SER A 65 11.76 -11.09 -2.38
CA SER A 65 11.47 -11.10 -3.81
C SER A 65 10.03 -10.64 -4.08
N GLU A 66 9.72 -10.29 -5.32
CA GLU A 66 8.36 -9.89 -5.71
C GLU A 66 7.32 -10.98 -5.41
N LYS A 67 7.71 -12.25 -5.57
CA LYS A 67 6.84 -13.39 -5.24
C LYS A 67 6.56 -13.48 -3.73
N GLU A 68 7.59 -13.43 -2.91
CA GLU A 68 7.45 -13.46 -1.44
C GLU A 68 6.70 -12.24 -0.91
N LEU A 69 6.85 -11.10 -1.58
CA LEU A 69 6.09 -9.89 -1.27
C LEU A 69 4.61 -10.06 -1.63
N GLY A 70 4.30 -10.68 -2.77
CA GLY A 70 2.94 -11.03 -3.14
C GLY A 70 2.28 -11.97 -2.13
N GLU A 71 2.99 -13.01 -1.70
CA GLU A 71 2.53 -13.94 -0.65
C GLU A 71 2.27 -13.20 0.67
N TRP A 72 3.20 -12.34 1.10
CA TRP A 72 3.01 -11.53 2.31
C TRP A 72 1.80 -10.60 2.21
N ILE A 73 1.58 -9.94 1.06
CA ILE A 73 0.39 -9.11 0.82
C ILE A 73 -0.88 -9.94 0.96
N ILE A 74 -0.93 -11.12 0.31
CA ILE A 74 -2.10 -12.01 0.35
C ILE A 74 -2.40 -12.43 1.79
N ASP A 75 -1.40 -12.83 2.56
CA ASP A 75 -1.60 -13.27 3.94
C ASP A 75 -2.08 -12.14 4.85
N ARG A 76 -1.55 -10.92 4.65
CA ARG A 76 -2.01 -9.72 5.37
C ARG A 76 -3.42 -9.32 4.98
N GLN A 77 -3.79 -9.48 3.71
CA GLN A 77 -5.15 -9.26 3.23
C GLN A 77 -6.14 -10.27 3.80
N LYS A 78 -5.77 -11.55 3.94
CA LYS A 78 -6.60 -12.57 4.60
C LYS A 78 -6.85 -12.24 6.08
N GLN A 79 -5.84 -11.75 6.78
CA GLN A 79 -5.99 -11.30 8.17
C GLN A 79 -6.95 -10.10 8.30
N ASN A 80 -7.11 -9.32 7.22
CA ASN A 80 -7.97 -8.13 7.16
C ASN A 80 -9.05 -8.27 6.08
N ALA A 81 -9.68 -9.44 5.98
CA ALA A 81 -10.56 -9.81 4.87
C ALA A 81 -11.69 -8.79 4.60
N ALA A 82 -12.34 -8.27 5.66
CA ALA A 82 -13.40 -7.28 5.52
C ALA A 82 -12.91 -5.95 4.91
N LEU A 83 -11.67 -5.55 5.22
CA LEU A 83 -11.08 -4.33 4.68
C LEU A 83 -10.58 -4.55 3.25
N THR A 84 -10.06 -5.75 2.94
CA THR A 84 -9.68 -6.15 1.59
C THR A 84 -10.88 -6.15 0.64
N ASP A 85 -12.04 -6.64 1.07
CA ASP A 85 -13.26 -6.64 0.25
C ASP A 85 -13.72 -5.21 -0.07
N LEU A 86 -13.67 -4.30 0.91
CA LEU A 86 -13.99 -2.88 0.70
C LEU A 86 -13.00 -2.21 -0.28
N MET A 87 -11.73 -2.59 -0.23
CA MET A 87 -10.71 -2.14 -1.17
C MET A 87 -10.99 -2.59 -2.60
N ASP A 88 -11.29 -3.87 -2.79
CA ASP A 88 -11.55 -4.42 -4.12
C ASP A 88 -12.75 -3.71 -4.75
N GLN A 89 -13.78 -3.43 -3.94
CA GLN A 89 -14.92 -2.60 -4.35
C GLN A 89 -14.51 -1.17 -4.74
N TYR A 90 -13.64 -0.51 -3.96
CA TYR A 90 -13.14 0.82 -4.28
C TYR A 90 -12.32 0.85 -5.59
N VAL A 91 -11.45 -0.14 -5.80
CA VAL A 91 -10.65 -0.27 -7.03
C VAL A 91 -11.56 -0.51 -8.24
N LEU A 92 -12.56 -1.39 -8.11
CA LEU A 92 -13.58 -1.64 -9.14
C LEU A 92 -14.34 -0.35 -9.49
N LEU A 93 -14.75 0.43 -8.49
CA LEU A 93 -15.47 1.68 -8.69
C LEU A 93 -14.58 2.74 -9.36
N ALA A 94 -13.35 2.92 -8.89
CA ALA A 94 -12.39 3.86 -9.47
C ALA A 94 -12.09 3.51 -10.93
N TYR A 95 -11.93 2.22 -11.25
CA TYR A 95 -11.73 1.77 -12.63
C TYR A 95 -12.94 2.07 -13.52
N ARG A 96 -14.16 1.77 -13.06
CA ARG A 96 -15.40 2.11 -13.79
C ARG A 96 -15.50 3.60 -14.10
N THR A 97 -15.24 4.46 -13.12
CA THR A 97 -15.31 5.92 -13.33
C THR A 97 -14.30 6.44 -14.36
N THR A 98 -13.13 5.81 -14.51
CA THR A 98 -12.15 6.18 -15.54
C THR A 98 -12.49 5.65 -16.94
N VAL A 99 -13.20 4.51 -17.04
CA VAL A 99 -13.63 3.92 -18.31
C VAL A 99 -14.89 4.61 -18.84
N ASP A 100 -15.83 4.97 -17.96
CA ASP A 100 -17.06 5.67 -18.33
C ASP A 100 -16.82 7.17 -18.62
N GLY A 101 -15.78 7.77 -18.02
CA GLY A 101 -15.34 9.13 -18.37
C GLY A 101 -14.69 9.25 -19.77
N ASN A 102 -14.33 8.14 -20.41
CA ASN A 102 -13.72 8.11 -21.74
C ASN A 102 -14.73 7.79 -22.87
N ARG A 103 -16.03 7.79 -22.54
CA ARG A 103 -17.17 7.53 -23.45
C ARG A 103 -18.07 8.75 -23.68
N ASN A 104 -17.70 9.94 -23.19
CA ASN A 104 -18.42 11.18 -23.44
C ASN A 104 -17.59 12.15 -24.30
#